data_AF-A0A3D8GLY9-F1
#
_entry.id   AF-A0A3D8GLY9-F1
#
_cell.length_a   1.000
_cell.length_b   1.000
_cell.length_c   1.000
_cell.angle_alpha   90.00
_cell.angle_beta   90.00
_cell.angle_gamma   90.00
#
_symmetry.space_group_name_H-M   'P 1'
#
loop_
_entity.id
_entity.type
_entity.pdbx_description
1 polymer ?
#
loop_
_entity_poly.entity_id
_entity_poly.type
_entity_poly.pdbx_seq_one_letter_code
_entity_poly.pdbx_strand_id
1 'polypeptide(L)'
;MNEKEEYKLTYEETTFWGLFKITGFNEFKNWSLPLAVIFTLWICGFIFKTGRFSEGAIQVSKDIAGALLGASGGIFGIVIAALTVTIALFHQALLPGMLRSKLLHSYLFPFWKAVGLWAVNIFVCLLLIIFNSIKINCYIPALIIFEIFIFLYSTFYTVKLSGLVIQLALQRAQIKE
;
A
#
# COMPACT_ATOMS: atom_id res chain seq x y z
N MET A 1 6.39 -23.38 38.33
CA MET A 1 5.62 -22.72 37.27
C MET A 1 6.39 -21.46 36.93
N ASN A 2 7.35 -21.61 36.01
CA ASN A 2 8.42 -20.63 35.79
C ASN A 2 7.92 -19.36 35.11
N GLU A 3 8.61 -18.29 35.49
CA GLU A 3 8.43 -16.88 35.18
C GLU A 3 7.83 -16.59 33.80
N LYS A 4 6.81 -15.73 33.82
CA LYS A 4 6.37 -14.98 32.65
C LYS A 4 7.58 -14.18 32.15
N GLU A 5 8.31 -14.70 31.17
CA GLU A 5 9.18 -13.86 30.36
C GLU A 5 8.29 -12.75 29.75
N GLU A 6 8.41 -11.54 30.29
CA GLU A 6 7.87 -10.34 29.67
C GLU A 6 8.61 -10.17 28.35
N TYR A 7 7.92 -10.50 27.26
CA TYR A 7 8.43 -10.25 25.92
C TYR A 7 8.63 -8.74 25.76
N LYS A 8 9.88 -8.27 25.85
CA LYS A 8 10.24 -6.88 25.64
C LYS A 8 10.33 -6.62 24.14
N LEU A 9 9.40 -5.80 23.64
CA LEU A 9 9.46 -5.26 22.29
C LEU A 9 10.82 -4.59 22.06
N THR A 10 11.58 -5.11 21.12
CA THR A 10 12.83 -4.47 20.68
C THR A 10 12.50 -3.49 19.57
N TYR A 11 13.05 -2.28 19.60
CA TYR A 11 12.80 -1.24 18.59
C TYR A 11 13.02 -1.74 17.16
N GLU A 12 13.98 -2.63 16.96
CA GLU A 12 14.27 -3.23 15.65
C GLU A 12 13.07 -3.99 15.07
N GLU A 13 12.22 -4.60 15.91
CA GLU A 13 11.05 -5.39 15.48
C GLU A 13 9.87 -4.52 15.05
N THR A 14 9.82 -3.24 15.44
CA THR A 14 8.70 -2.33 15.15
C THR A 14 8.92 -1.48 13.88
N THR A 15 10.12 -1.52 13.30
CA THR A 15 10.43 -0.83 12.05
C THR A 15 9.84 -1.55 10.83
N PHE A 16 9.70 -0.85 9.69
CA PHE A 16 9.25 -1.48 8.43
C PHE A 16 10.10 -2.70 8.06
N TRP A 17 11.43 -2.57 8.20
CA TRP A 17 12.37 -3.65 7.91
C TRP A 17 12.29 -4.79 8.92
N GLY A 18 12.09 -4.49 10.20
CA GLY A 18 11.85 -5.49 11.24
C GLY A 18 10.61 -6.32 10.97
N LEU A 19 9.49 -5.64 10.69
CA LEU A 19 8.22 -6.25 10.31
C LEU A 19 8.36 -7.09 9.04
N PHE A 20 9.06 -6.59 8.03
CA PHE A 20 9.30 -7.34 6.79
C PHE A 20 10.10 -8.62 7.05
N LYS A 21 11.15 -8.56 7.88
CA LYS A 21 11.97 -9.73 8.24
C LYS A 21 11.15 -10.81 8.96
N ILE A 22 10.19 -10.43 9.78
CA ILE A 22 9.30 -11.34 10.51
C ILE A 22 8.25 -11.96 9.58
N THR A 23 7.66 -11.16 8.68
CA THR A 23 6.52 -11.59 7.84
C THR A 23 6.98 -12.32 6.57
N GLY A 24 8.18 -12.03 6.08
CA GLY A 24 8.80 -12.69 4.93
C GLY A 24 8.19 -12.34 3.57
N PHE A 25 8.64 -13.04 2.52
CA PHE A 25 8.28 -12.78 1.12
C PHE A 25 6.88 -13.27 0.71
N ASN A 26 6.20 -14.06 1.54
CA ASN A 26 4.86 -14.56 1.21
C ASN A 26 3.84 -13.43 1.02
N GLU A 27 4.02 -12.29 1.68
CA GLU A 27 3.19 -11.08 1.48
C GLU A 27 3.41 -10.36 0.14
N PHE A 28 4.36 -10.81 -0.69
CA PHE A 28 4.54 -10.32 -2.06
C PHE A 28 3.86 -11.21 -3.10
N LYS A 29 3.52 -12.45 -2.76
CA LYS A 29 2.78 -13.38 -3.63
C LYS A 29 1.28 -13.07 -3.58
N ASN A 30 0.93 -11.87 -4.04
CA ASN A 30 -0.44 -11.35 -4.04
C ASN A 30 -0.98 -11.23 -5.45
N TRP A 31 -2.27 -11.53 -5.63
CA TRP A 31 -3.02 -11.33 -6.87
C TRP A 31 -3.09 -9.86 -7.32
N SER A 32 -2.85 -8.92 -6.41
CA SER A 32 -2.79 -7.48 -6.73
C SER A 32 -1.65 -7.13 -7.69
N LEU A 33 -0.51 -7.84 -7.62
CA LEU A 33 0.64 -7.59 -8.49
C LEU A 33 0.36 -7.98 -9.96
N PRO A 34 -0.05 -9.22 -10.30
CA PRO A 34 -0.33 -9.58 -11.68
C PRO A 34 -1.50 -8.76 -12.25
N LEU A 35 -2.52 -8.43 -11.45
CA LEU A 35 -3.59 -7.55 -11.93
C LEU A 35 -3.09 -6.13 -12.25
N ALA A 36 -2.27 -5.53 -11.37
CA ALA A 36 -1.69 -4.22 -11.66
C ALA A 36 -0.89 -4.25 -12.96
N VAL A 37 -0.05 -5.28 -13.17
CA VAL A 37 0.71 -5.45 -14.42
C VAL A 37 -0.22 -5.55 -15.63
N ILE A 38 -1.26 -6.40 -15.57
CA ILE A 38 -2.21 -6.60 -16.69
C ILE A 38 -2.91 -5.28 -17.05
N PHE A 39 -3.42 -4.55 -16.05
CA PHE A 39 -4.11 -3.28 -16.30
C PHE A 39 -3.16 -2.19 -16.79
N THR A 40 -1.94 -2.10 -16.25
CA THR A 40 -0.93 -1.15 -16.76
C THR A 40 -0.57 -1.45 -18.21
N LEU A 41 -0.32 -2.72 -18.56
CA LEU A 41 -0.03 -3.12 -19.93
C LEU A 41 -1.20 -2.82 -20.87
N TRP A 42 -2.43 -3.03 -20.41
CA TRP A 42 -3.63 -2.70 -21.18
C TRP A 42 -3.74 -1.19 -21.47
N ILE A 43 -3.52 -0.34 -20.47
CA ILE A 43 -3.50 1.12 -20.63
C ILE A 43 -2.36 1.55 -21.56
N CYS A 44 -1.15 1.01 -21.37
CA CYS A 44 -0.01 1.31 -22.24
C CYS A 44 -0.27 0.90 -23.69
N GLY A 45 -0.88 -0.28 -23.91
CA GLY A 45 -1.27 -0.76 -25.23
C GLY A 45 -2.31 0.13 -25.90
N PHE A 46 -3.25 0.69 -25.13
CA PHE A 46 -4.22 1.66 -25.64
C PHE A 46 -3.54 2.96 -26.08
N ILE A 47 -2.62 3.50 -25.29
CA ILE A 47 -1.84 4.70 -25.65
C ILE A 47 -0.98 4.42 -26.88
N PHE A 48 -0.36 3.25 -26.98
CA PHE A 48 0.51 2.89 -28.11
C PHE A 48 -0.23 2.83 -29.44
N LYS A 49 -1.50 2.40 -29.45
CA LYS A 49 -2.33 2.36 -30.66
C LYS A 49 -2.54 3.72 -31.33
N THR A 50 -2.35 4.82 -30.60
CA THR A 50 -2.48 6.19 -31.17
C THR A 50 -1.27 6.62 -32.00
N GLY A 51 -0.19 5.83 -32.05
CA GLY A 51 1.00 6.10 -32.86
C GLY A 51 1.93 7.20 -32.33
N ARG A 52 1.55 7.90 -31.25
CA ARG A 52 2.33 8.99 -30.63
C ARG A 52 2.44 8.81 -29.12
N PHE A 53 3.09 7.72 -28.70
CA PHE A 53 3.17 7.32 -27.29
C PHE A 53 3.71 8.41 -26.37
N SER A 54 4.82 9.06 -26.74
CA SER A 54 5.44 10.09 -25.89
C SER A 54 4.57 11.33 -25.73
N GLU A 55 3.95 11.81 -26.80
CA GLU A 55 3.05 12.98 -26.74
C GLU A 55 1.79 12.66 -25.93
N GLY A 56 1.20 11.49 -26.17
CA GLY A 56 0.03 11.01 -25.43
C GLY A 56 0.33 10.83 -23.94
N ALA A 57 1.48 10.25 -23.59
CA ALA A 57 1.90 10.07 -22.20
C ALA A 57 2.10 11.42 -21.47
N ILE A 58 2.69 12.41 -22.15
CA ILE A 58 2.84 13.76 -21.59
C ILE A 58 1.47 14.41 -21.38
N GLN A 59 0.57 14.32 -22.35
CA GLN A 59 -0.78 14.88 -22.23
C GLN A 59 -1.54 14.22 -21.07
N VAL A 60 -1.58 12.90 -21.03
CA VAL A 60 -2.20 12.13 -19.93
C VAL A 60 -1.63 12.55 -18.59
N SER A 61 -0.30 12.70 -18.48
CA SER A 61 0.32 13.10 -17.21
C SER A 61 -0.15 14.47 -16.71
N LYS A 62 -0.41 15.44 -17.61
CA LYS A 62 -0.93 16.75 -17.23
C LYS A 62 -2.38 16.68 -16.77
N ASP A 63 -3.17 15.85 -17.46
CA ASP A 63 -4.59 15.74 -17.19
C ASP A 63 -4.89 14.99 -15.89
N ILE A 64 -4.07 13.98 -15.54
CA ILE A 64 -4.38 13.08 -14.42
C ILE A 64 -3.53 13.28 -13.17
N ALA A 65 -2.32 13.87 -13.24
CA ALA A 65 -1.42 13.92 -12.08
C ALA A 65 -2.04 14.65 -10.87
N GLY A 66 -2.76 15.76 -11.09
CA GLY A 66 -3.44 16.46 -10.01
C GLY A 66 -4.57 15.65 -9.37
N ALA A 67 -5.37 14.96 -10.20
CA ALA A 67 -6.45 14.09 -9.74
C ALA A 67 -5.90 12.87 -8.97
N LEU A 68 -4.84 12.24 -9.48
CA LEU A 68 -4.18 11.11 -8.82
C LEU A 68 -3.52 11.51 -7.50
N LEU A 69 -2.92 12.70 -7.43
CA LEU A 69 -2.36 13.22 -6.17
C LEU A 69 -3.46 13.39 -5.11
N GLY A 70 -4.59 14.01 -5.47
CA GLY A 70 -5.73 14.18 -4.57
C GLY A 70 -6.34 12.85 -4.13
N ALA A 71 -6.57 11.93 -5.07
CA ALA A 71 -7.07 10.58 -4.77
C ALA A 71 -6.11 9.80 -3.85
N SER A 72 -4.80 9.85 -4.13
CA SER A 72 -3.78 9.17 -3.34
C SER A 72 -3.69 9.74 -1.92
N GLY A 73 -3.74 11.06 -1.76
CA GLY A 73 -3.77 11.71 -0.45
C GLY A 73 -5.01 11.31 0.36
N GLY A 74 -6.17 11.26 -0.29
CA GLY A 74 -7.42 10.80 0.34
C GLY A 74 -7.33 9.35 0.82
N ILE A 75 -6.89 8.43 -0.04
CA ILE A 75 -6.79 7.01 0.32
C ILE A 75 -5.69 6.78 1.35
N PHE A 76 -4.56 7.49 1.27
CA PHE A 76 -3.52 7.47 2.30
C PHE A 76 -4.09 7.79 3.68
N GLY A 77 -4.86 8.87 3.80
CA GLY A 77 -5.54 9.23 5.06
C GLY A 77 -6.50 8.15 5.55
N ILE A 78 -7.29 7.56 4.64
CA ILE A 78 -8.23 6.48 4.97
C ILE A 78 -7.48 5.24 5.50
N VAL A 79 -6.37 4.85 4.89
CA VAL A 79 -5.59 3.68 5.34
C VAL A 79 -5.01 3.92 6.75
N ILE A 80 -4.53 5.13 7.05
CA ILE A 80 -4.05 5.50 8.40
C ILE A 80 -5.18 5.48 9.43
N ALA A 81 -6.36 6.00 9.07
CA ALA A 81 -7.52 5.96 9.94
C ALA A 81 -7.96 4.50 10.22
N ALA A 82 -8.01 3.67 9.18
CA ALA A 82 -8.34 2.25 9.31
C ALA A 82 -7.32 1.50 10.19
N LEU A 83 -6.02 1.79 10.05
CA LEU A 83 -4.98 1.24 10.93
C LEU A 83 -5.24 1.63 12.39
N THR A 84 -5.49 2.92 12.66
CA THR A 84 -5.77 3.43 14.01
C THR A 84 -6.99 2.75 14.64
N VAL A 85 -8.09 2.65 13.88
CA VAL A 85 -9.31 1.95 14.34
C VAL A 85 -9.01 0.50 14.62
N THR A 86 -8.29 -0.18 13.72
CA THR A 86 -7.99 -1.61 13.89
C THR A 86 -7.11 -1.87 15.11
N ILE A 87 -6.14 -0.99 15.40
CA ILE A 87 -5.33 -1.05 16.62
C ILE A 87 -6.23 -0.89 17.87
N ALA A 88 -7.15 0.07 17.85
CA ALA A 88 -8.10 0.29 18.95
C ALA A 88 -9.07 -0.88 19.15
N LEU A 89 -9.35 -1.67 18.11
CA LEU A 89 -10.19 -2.86 18.19
C LEU A 89 -9.49 -4.07 18.85
N PHE A 90 -8.16 -4.08 18.99
CA PHE A 90 -7.48 -5.16 19.69
C PHE A 90 -7.73 -5.07 21.20
N HIS A 91 -8.29 -6.14 21.78
CA HIS A 91 -8.56 -6.21 23.21
C HIS A 91 -7.26 -6.30 24.01
N GLN A 92 -7.13 -5.53 25.10
CA GLN A 92 -5.98 -5.56 26.02
C GLN A 92 -5.58 -6.97 26.49
N ALA A 93 -6.53 -7.91 26.59
CA ALA A 93 -6.26 -9.30 26.99
C ALA A 93 -5.62 -10.15 25.88
N LEU A 94 -5.87 -9.84 24.60
CA LEU A 94 -5.34 -10.58 23.45
C LEU A 94 -3.97 -10.06 23.00
N LEU A 95 -3.67 -8.79 23.28
CA LEU A 95 -2.40 -8.15 22.91
C LEU A 95 -1.17 -8.96 23.35
N PRO A 96 -1.04 -9.40 24.62
CA PRO A 96 0.16 -10.11 25.07
C PRO A 96 0.37 -11.44 24.35
N GLY A 97 -0.71 -12.16 24.04
CA GLY A 97 -0.65 -13.42 23.30
C GLY A 97 -0.30 -13.23 21.82
N MET A 98 -0.88 -12.20 21.19
CA MET A 98 -0.57 -11.83 19.79
C MET A 98 0.85 -11.27 19.63
N LEU A 99 1.36 -10.59 20.65
CA LEU A 99 2.72 -10.07 20.68
C LEU A 99 3.74 -11.21 20.76
N ARG A 100 3.53 -12.15 21.69
CA ARG A 100 4.40 -13.34 21.87
C ARG A 100 4.44 -14.25 20.65
N SER A 101 3.32 -14.37 19.93
CA SER A 101 3.22 -15.19 18.72
C SER A 101 3.66 -14.45 17.43
N LYS A 102 4.10 -13.19 17.53
CA LYS A 102 4.39 -12.30 16.38
C LYS A 102 3.24 -12.11 15.40
N LEU A 103 2.02 -12.54 15.75
CA LEU A 103 0.82 -12.36 14.94
C LEU A 103 0.48 -10.88 14.76
N LEU A 104 0.74 -10.06 15.78
CA LEU A 104 0.52 -8.61 15.68
C LEU A 104 1.42 -7.97 14.62
N HIS A 105 2.67 -8.41 14.50
CA HIS A 105 3.63 -7.93 13.49
C HIS A 105 3.18 -8.34 12.09
N SER A 106 2.76 -9.60 11.92
CA SER A 106 2.22 -10.10 10.66
C SER A 106 0.95 -9.38 10.22
N TYR A 107 0.18 -8.84 11.17
CA TYR A 107 -1.05 -8.11 10.88
C TYR A 107 -0.82 -6.62 10.59
N LEU A 108 0.10 -5.98 11.32
CA LEU A 108 0.45 -4.57 11.11
C LEU A 108 1.25 -4.34 9.83
N PHE A 109 2.07 -5.31 9.42
CA PHE A 109 2.91 -5.17 8.24
C PHE A 109 2.11 -4.91 6.95
N PRO A 110 1.00 -5.62 6.67
CA PRO A 110 0.16 -5.33 5.52
C PRO A 110 -0.33 -3.89 5.43
N PHE A 111 -0.74 -3.30 6.55
CA PHE A 111 -1.13 -1.89 6.62
C PHE A 111 0.06 -0.97 6.37
N TRP A 112 1.21 -1.25 6.99
CA TRP A 112 2.41 -0.45 6.81
C TRP A 112 2.91 -0.45 5.36
N LYS A 113 2.79 -1.60 4.69
CA LYS A 113 3.02 -1.71 3.25
C LYS A 113 2.02 -0.88 2.43
N ALA A 114 0.73 -0.86 2.78
CA ALA A 114 -0.24 -0.01 2.07
C ALA A 114 0.09 1.47 2.22
N VAL A 115 0.41 1.92 3.44
CA VAL A 115 0.83 3.29 3.73
C VAL A 115 2.07 3.66 2.90
N GLY A 116 3.08 2.80 2.89
CA GLY A 116 4.30 3.01 2.10
C GLY A 116 4.02 3.13 0.61
N LEU A 117 3.17 2.25 0.05
CA LEU A 117 2.78 2.30 -1.36
C LEU A 117 2.08 3.61 -1.74
N TRP A 118 1.12 4.06 -0.94
CA TRP A 118 0.43 5.33 -1.17
C TRP A 118 1.36 6.54 -1.00
N ALA A 119 2.31 6.50 -0.06
CA ALA A 119 3.32 7.54 0.09
C ALA A 119 4.23 7.64 -1.15
N VAL A 120 4.65 6.51 -1.72
CA VAL A 120 5.42 6.51 -2.98
C VAL A 120 4.57 7.07 -4.12
N ASN A 121 3.28 6.74 -4.18
CA ASN A 121 2.35 7.27 -5.18
C ASN A 121 2.26 8.81 -5.13
N ILE A 122 2.07 9.36 -3.92
CA ILE A 122 2.06 10.82 -3.69
C ILE A 122 3.37 11.45 -4.17
N PHE A 123 4.51 10.83 -3.82
CA PHE A 123 5.83 11.32 -4.21
C PHE A 123 6.03 11.32 -5.74
N VAL A 124 5.64 10.26 -6.43
CA VAL A 124 5.77 10.15 -7.90
C VAL A 124 4.81 11.12 -8.60
N CYS A 125 3.59 11.30 -8.11
CA CYS A 125 2.67 12.36 -8.55
C CYS A 125 3.31 13.77 -8.44
N LEU A 126 3.95 14.08 -7.31
CA LEU A 126 4.65 15.35 -7.13
C LEU A 126 5.80 15.51 -8.14
N LEU A 127 6.59 14.46 -8.37
CA LEU A 127 7.64 14.46 -9.38
C LEU A 127 7.08 14.72 -10.79
N LEU A 128 5.96 14.09 -11.15
CA LEU A 128 5.28 14.31 -12.42
C LEU A 128 4.82 15.76 -12.60
N ILE A 129 4.24 16.37 -11.56
CA ILE A 129 3.82 17.78 -11.58
C ILE A 129 5.03 18.70 -11.76
N ILE A 130 6.10 18.45 -11.02
CA ILE A 130 7.35 19.23 -11.13
C ILE A 130 7.91 19.10 -12.54
N PHE A 131 8.09 17.87 -13.05
CA PHE A 131 8.69 17.62 -14.37
C PHE A 131 7.88 18.21 -15.51
N ASN A 132 6.55 18.16 -15.42
CA ASN A 132 5.66 18.85 -16.36
C ASN A 132 5.84 20.38 -16.30
N SER A 133 6.00 20.95 -15.11
CA SER A 133 6.18 22.39 -14.90
C SER A 133 7.51 22.89 -15.49
N ILE A 134 8.59 22.13 -15.32
CA ILE A 134 9.93 22.45 -15.86
C ILE A 134 10.19 21.89 -17.26
N LYS A 135 9.19 21.27 -17.90
CA LYS A 135 9.23 20.73 -19.27
C LYS A 135 10.32 19.67 -19.54
N ILE A 136 10.67 18.86 -18.54
CA ILE A 136 11.60 17.73 -18.73
C ILE A 136 10.84 16.54 -19.32
N ASN A 137 10.62 16.58 -20.63
CA ASN A 137 9.73 15.64 -21.32
C ASN A 137 10.28 14.21 -21.45
N CYS A 138 11.60 14.01 -21.35
CA CYS A 138 12.22 12.70 -21.58
C CYS A 138 11.86 11.65 -20.52
N TYR A 139 11.65 12.06 -19.25
CA TYR A 139 11.34 11.14 -18.16
C TYR A 139 9.83 10.97 -17.90
N ILE A 140 8.99 11.87 -18.41
CA ILE A 140 7.53 11.86 -18.17
C ILE A 140 6.87 10.54 -18.62
N PRO A 141 7.17 9.98 -19.81
CA PRO A 141 6.57 8.71 -20.23
C PRO A 141 6.88 7.55 -19.28
N ALA A 142 8.12 7.45 -18.81
CA ALA A 142 8.49 6.39 -17.86
C ALA A 142 7.82 6.60 -16.49
N LEU A 143 7.80 7.84 -16.01
CA LEU A 143 7.19 8.18 -14.72
C LEU A 143 5.68 7.96 -14.72
N ILE A 144 4.95 8.29 -15.79
CA ILE A 144 3.50 8.10 -15.82
C ILE A 144 3.12 6.61 -15.90
N ILE A 145 3.90 5.78 -16.61
CA ILE A 145 3.70 4.33 -16.61
C ILE A 145 3.92 3.77 -15.20
N PHE A 146 5.01 4.21 -14.55
CA PHE A 146 5.33 3.80 -13.19
C PHE A 146 4.25 4.26 -12.19
N GLU A 147 3.75 5.49 -12.32
CA GLU A 147 2.64 6.03 -11.53
C GLU A 147 1.36 5.21 -11.72
N ILE A 148 0.96 4.92 -12.95
CA ILE A 148 -0.23 4.11 -13.22
C ILE A 148 -0.08 2.72 -12.61
N PHE A 149 1.11 2.11 -12.74
CA PHE A 149 1.40 0.82 -12.13
C PHE A 149 1.30 0.86 -10.61
N ILE A 150 1.97 1.80 -9.96
CA ILE A 150 1.99 1.86 -8.50
C ILE A 150 0.63 2.28 -7.94
N PHE A 151 -0.11 3.15 -8.61
CA PHE A 151 -1.49 3.51 -8.25
C PHE A 151 -2.41 2.28 -8.30
N LEU A 152 -2.38 1.51 -9.39
CA LEU A 152 -3.20 0.30 -9.53
C LEU A 152 -2.79 -0.77 -8.53
N TYR A 153 -1.49 -0.99 -8.34
CA TYR A 153 -0.98 -1.93 -7.35
C TYR A 153 -1.43 -1.57 -5.94
N SER A 154 -1.29 -0.30 -5.55
CA SER A 154 -1.73 0.24 -4.25
C SER A 154 -3.22 0.06 -4.06
N THR A 155 -4.01 0.32 -5.11
CA THR A 155 -5.47 0.17 -5.10
C THR A 155 -5.89 -1.28 -4.87
N PHE A 156 -5.44 -2.21 -5.70
CA PHE A 156 -5.79 -3.63 -5.54
C PHE A 156 -5.25 -4.22 -4.24
N TYR A 157 -4.08 -3.75 -3.80
CA TYR A 157 -3.53 -4.15 -2.51
C TYR A 157 -4.39 -3.66 -1.34
N THR A 158 -4.91 -2.43 -1.41
CA THR A 158 -5.82 -1.87 -0.40
C THR A 158 -7.16 -2.63 -0.38
N VAL A 159 -7.66 -3.07 -1.54
CA VAL A 159 -8.86 -3.95 -1.62
C VAL A 159 -8.60 -5.32 -0.99
N LYS A 160 -7.41 -5.91 -1.19
CA LYS A 160 -7.03 -7.14 -0.45
C LYS A 160 -7.03 -6.88 1.06
N LEU A 161 -6.45 -5.75 1.49
CA LEU A 161 -6.33 -5.40 2.90
C LEU A 161 -7.70 -5.22 3.56
N SER A 162 -8.67 -4.58 2.91
CA SER A 162 -10.02 -4.46 3.45
C SER A 162 -10.69 -5.81 3.65
N GLY A 163 -10.45 -6.78 2.74
CA GLY A 163 -10.89 -8.17 2.93
C GLY A 163 -10.33 -8.81 4.21
N LEU A 164 -9.04 -8.59 4.52
CA LEU A 164 -8.42 -9.08 5.76
C LEU A 164 -9.05 -8.43 7.00
N VAL A 165 -9.32 -7.13 6.95
CA VAL A 165 -9.97 -6.42 8.06
C VAL A 165 -11.38 -6.93 8.32
N ILE A 166 -12.16 -7.20 7.27
CA ILE A 166 -13.50 -7.79 7.39
C ILE A 166 -13.43 -9.17 8.04
N GLN A 167 -12.49 -10.01 7.60
CA GLN A 167 -12.29 -11.33 8.21
C GLN A 167 -11.95 -11.23 9.69
N LEU A 168 -11.08 -10.30 10.07
CA LEU A 168 -10.72 -10.08 11.48
C LEU A 168 -11.90 -9.56 12.29
N ALA A 169 -12.70 -8.64 11.75
CA ALA A 169 -13.90 -8.14 12.40
C ALA A 169 -14.92 -9.27 12.65
N LEU A 170 -15.11 -10.16 11.67
CA LEU A 170 -15.96 -11.34 11.80
C LEU A 170 -15.43 -12.33 12.84
N GLN A 171 -14.12 -12.62 12.82
CA GLN A 171 -13.49 -13.48 13.83
C GLN A 171 -13.66 -12.93 15.24
N ARG A 172 -13.48 -11.60 15.42
CA ARG A 172 -13.70 -10.95 16.71
C ARG A 172 -15.14 -11.10 17.19
N ALA A 173 -16.12 -10.95 16.30
CA ALA A 173 -17.54 -11.11 16.64
C ALA A 173 -17.89 -12.55 17.07
N GLN A 174 -17.08 -13.54 16.70
CA GLN A 174 -17.27 -14.95 17.08
C GLN A 174 -16.64 -15.31 18.43
N ILE A 175 -15.72 -14.49 18.95
CA ILE A 175 -15.15 -14.68 20.28
C ILE A 175 -16.25 -14.31 21.29
N LYS A 176 -16.93 -15.32 21.83
CA LYS A 176 -17.80 -15.16 23.01
C LYS A 176 -16.93 -14.73 24.20
N GLU A 177 -17.42 -13.77 24.97
CA GLU A 177 -16.81 -13.32 26.23
C GLU A 177 -16.39 -14.49 27.13
#